data_AF-A0A1D2SJV7-F1
#
_entry.id   AF-A0A1D2SJV7-F1
#
_cell.length_a   1.000
_cell.length_b   1.000
_cell.length_c   1.000
_cell.angle_alpha   90.00
_cell.angle_beta   90.00
_cell.angle_gamma   90.00
#
_symmetry.space_group_name_H-M   'P 1'
#
loop_
_entity.id
_entity.type
_entity.pdbx_description
1 polymer ?
#
loop_
_entity_poly.entity_id
_entity_poly.type
_entity_poly.pdbx_seq_one_letter_code
_entity_poly.pdbx_strand_id
1 'polypeptide(L)'
;MPWLLDQDGHPILSPGYVATLDEVVSPSVTLPSGMRSLPVLVGHFGSHPVDLNASQPRYVGFGCIDTDAMPLLTFRMQIGPTIAYWLANPADAQIWKLLDAWDAAGKMALSAHFGGSGPLLVWEFSITPALNALREWTRHAGDRATAYFISRAGHAILDGILPRIATSDIASVQTLEHVLGCIVCTPEMGGVRIRVVNEGITLH
;
A
#
# COMPACT_ATOMS: atom_id res chain seq x y z
N MET A 1 -5.58 8.74 -15.88
CA MET A 1 -5.77 7.49 -15.13
C MET A 1 -7.24 7.15 -15.13
N PRO A 2 -7.70 5.99 -15.64
CA PRO A 2 -9.06 5.54 -15.42
C PRO A 2 -9.24 5.11 -13.97
N TRP A 3 -10.06 5.87 -13.24
CA TRP A 3 -10.45 5.56 -11.87
C TRP A 3 -11.42 4.37 -11.84
N LEU A 4 -11.44 3.59 -10.76
CA LEU A 4 -12.63 2.79 -10.45
C LEU A 4 -13.76 3.78 -10.21
N LEU A 5 -14.92 3.57 -10.80
CA LEU A 5 -16.07 4.47 -10.60
C LEU A 5 -17.08 3.82 -9.66
N ASP A 6 -17.69 4.62 -8.78
CA ASP A 6 -18.86 4.19 -8.01
C ASP A 6 -20.10 4.08 -8.93
N GLN A 7 -21.23 3.65 -8.37
CA GLN A 7 -22.49 3.50 -9.11
C GLN A 7 -22.97 4.83 -9.73
N ASP A 8 -22.48 5.96 -9.22
CA ASP A 8 -22.81 7.32 -9.65
C ASP A 8 -21.73 7.90 -10.59
N GLY A 9 -20.71 7.12 -10.97
CA GLY A 9 -19.66 7.54 -11.90
C GLY A 9 -18.51 8.32 -11.25
N HIS A 10 -18.39 8.33 -9.92
CA HIS A 10 -17.32 9.03 -9.21
C HIS A 10 -16.07 8.17 -9.01
N PRO A 11 -14.86 8.74 -9.11
CA PRO A 11 -13.63 8.05 -8.74
C PRO A 11 -13.68 7.47 -7.32
N ILE A 12 -13.42 6.17 -7.21
CA ILE A 12 -13.16 5.43 -5.99
C ILE A 12 -11.65 5.15 -5.95
N LEU A 13 -11.03 5.46 -4.81
CA LEU A 13 -9.70 4.93 -4.50
C LEU A 13 -9.81 3.44 -4.20
N SER A 14 -9.13 2.62 -5.00
CA SER A 14 -9.07 1.19 -4.74
C SER A 14 -8.52 0.94 -3.34
N PRO A 15 -9.21 0.15 -2.50
CA PRO A 15 -8.75 -0.11 -1.15
C PRO A 15 -7.58 -1.10 -1.18
N GLY A 16 -6.62 -0.88 -0.30
CA GLY A 16 -5.75 -1.92 0.21
C GLY A 16 -6.29 -2.44 1.54
N TYR A 17 -5.93 -3.67 1.92
CA TYR A 17 -6.32 -4.27 3.19
C TYR A 17 -5.27 -5.29 3.66
N VAL A 18 -5.41 -5.72 4.91
CA VAL A 18 -4.58 -6.77 5.50
C VAL A 18 -5.30 -8.10 5.36
N ALA A 19 -4.61 -9.10 4.80
CA ALA A 19 -5.01 -10.50 4.79
C ALA A 19 -3.87 -11.35 5.38
N THR A 20 -4.02 -12.67 5.35
CA THR A 20 -2.96 -13.64 5.62
C THR A 20 -2.50 -14.31 4.32
N LEU A 21 -1.30 -14.89 4.33
CA LEU A 21 -0.81 -15.67 3.19
C LEU A 21 -1.78 -16.82 2.84
N ASP A 22 -2.40 -17.45 3.82
CA ASP A 22 -3.39 -18.53 3.61
C ASP A 22 -4.60 -18.08 2.81
N GLU A 23 -5.05 -16.84 3.01
CA GLU A 23 -6.22 -16.27 2.31
C GLU A 23 -5.88 -15.81 0.89
N VAL A 24 -4.62 -15.49 0.60
CA VAL A 24 -4.18 -14.94 -0.70
C VAL A 24 -3.70 -16.02 -1.65
N VAL A 25 -3.05 -17.07 -1.14
CA VAL A 25 -2.51 -18.15 -1.98
C VAL A 25 -3.56 -19.21 -2.28
N SER A 26 -3.41 -19.87 -3.44
CA SER A 26 -4.24 -21.04 -3.74
C SER A 26 -4.01 -22.16 -2.71
N PRO A 27 -5.05 -22.92 -2.30
CA PRO A 27 -4.91 -24.03 -1.36
C PRO A 27 -3.90 -25.10 -1.79
N SER A 28 -3.61 -25.21 -3.09
CA SER A 28 -2.62 -26.16 -3.63
C SER A 28 -1.17 -25.71 -3.46
N VAL A 29 -0.91 -24.47 -3.00
CA VAL A 29 0.45 -23.96 -2.77
C VAL A 29 0.94 -24.45 -1.41
N THR A 30 2.05 -25.21 -1.42
CA THR A 30 2.74 -25.61 -0.18
C THR A 30 3.58 -24.45 0.35
N LEU A 31 3.21 -23.94 1.51
CA LEU A 31 3.97 -22.91 2.22
C LEU A 31 4.84 -23.53 3.33
N PRO A 32 6.00 -22.93 3.65
CA PRO A 32 6.78 -23.27 4.84
C PRO A 32 5.94 -23.18 6.11
N SER A 33 6.29 -23.99 7.12
CA SER A 33 5.62 -23.94 8.43
C SER A 33 5.72 -22.53 9.03
N GLY A 34 4.62 -22.03 9.59
CA GLY A 34 4.55 -20.68 10.17
C GLY A 34 4.31 -19.54 9.18
N MET A 35 4.42 -19.77 7.85
CA MET A 35 4.14 -18.71 6.86
C MET A 35 2.66 -18.48 6.61
N ARG A 36 1.78 -19.45 6.85
CA ARG A 36 0.34 -19.29 6.55
C ARG A 36 -0.29 -18.09 7.25
N SER A 37 0.12 -17.79 8.48
CA SER A 37 -0.36 -16.66 9.26
C SER A 37 0.38 -15.36 8.99
N LEU A 38 1.36 -15.33 8.08
CA LEU A 38 2.09 -14.12 7.75
C LEU A 38 1.10 -13.08 7.18
N PRO A 39 1.01 -11.88 7.75
CA PRO A 39 0.16 -10.84 7.20
C PRO A 39 0.60 -10.45 5.78
N VAL A 40 -0.35 -10.10 4.93
CA VAL A 40 -0.14 -9.66 3.56
C VAL A 40 -0.87 -8.34 3.37
N LEU A 41 -0.19 -7.32 2.87
CA LEU A 41 -0.87 -6.13 2.35
C LEU A 41 -1.36 -6.43 0.94
N VAL A 42 -2.67 -6.53 0.78
CA VAL A 42 -3.34 -6.72 -0.50
C VAL A 42 -3.76 -5.36 -1.03
N GLY A 43 -3.46 -5.06 -2.29
CA GLY A 43 -3.84 -3.81 -2.96
C GLY A 43 -4.52 -4.10 -4.29
N HIS A 44 -5.60 -3.40 -4.58
CA HIS A 44 -6.28 -3.46 -5.86
C HIS A 44 -5.92 -2.22 -6.68
N PHE A 45 -5.55 -2.37 -7.96
CA PHE A 45 -5.06 -1.24 -8.76
C PHE A 45 -5.80 -1.05 -10.10
N GLY A 46 -7.08 -1.44 -10.13
CA GLY A 46 -7.93 -1.37 -11.33
C GLY A 46 -7.49 -2.36 -12.43
N SER A 47 -8.12 -2.29 -13.59
CA SER A 47 -7.83 -3.13 -14.76
C SER A 47 -6.86 -2.45 -15.73
N HIS A 48 -5.76 -1.90 -15.22
CA HIS A 48 -4.74 -1.31 -16.08
C HIS A 48 -4.01 -2.42 -16.83
N PRO A 49 -3.80 -2.30 -18.15
CA PRO A 49 -2.98 -3.25 -18.90
C PRO A 49 -1.52 -3.03 -18.51
N VAL A 50 -1.09 -3.69 -17.44
CA VAL A 50 0.29 -3.72 -16.97
C VAL A 50 0.93 -5.03 -17.38
N ASP A 51 2.10 -4.96 -18.03
CA ASP A 51 2.91 -6.16 -18.27
C ASP A 51 3.63 -6.54 -16.97
N LEU A 52 3.18 -7.63 -16.35
CA LEU A 52 3.72 -8.18 -15.10
C LEU A 52 4.45 -9.50 -15.35
N ASN A 53 5.17 -9.59 -16.46
CA ASN A 53 5.91 -10.80 -16.81
C ASN A 53 6.88 -11.21 -15.69
N ALA A 54 6.89 -12.50 -15.37
CA ALA A 54 7.70 -13.05 -14.32
C ALA A 54 9.22 -12.84 -14.50
N SER A 55 9.70 -12.63 -15.73
CA SER A 55 11.11 -12.36 -16.06
C SER A 55 11.55 -10.92 -15.78
N GLN A 56 10.60 -10.00 -15.54
CA GLN A 56 10.94 -8.62 -15.23
C GLN A 56 11.63 -8.52 -13.85
N PRO A 57 12.58 -7.58 -13.68
CA PRO A 57 13.20 -7.35 -12.39
C PRO A 57 12.14 -6.92 -11.38
N ARG A 58 12.30 -7.34 -10.11
CA ARG A 58 11.34 -7.07 -9.04
C ARG A 58 12.02 -6.48 -7.82
N TYR A 59 11.28 -5.63 -7.13
CA TYR A 59 11.71 -5.04 -5.87
C TYR A 59 10.52 -4.89 -4.93
N VAL A 60 10.76 -5.11 -3.64
CA VAL A 60 9.82 -4.78 -2.58
C VAL A 60 10.54 -3.89 -1.58
N GLY A 61 9.90 -2.79 -1.21
CA GLY A 61 10.47 -1.84 -0.27
C GLY A 61 9.42 -1.19 0.60
N PHE A 62 9.91 -0.43 1.57
CA PHE A 62 9.09 0.40 2.44
C PHE A 62 9.80 1.72 2.71
N GLY A 63 9.07 2.71 3.21
CA GLY A 63 9.63 4.00 3.56
C GLY A 63 8.55 4.98 3.98
N CYS A 64 8.91 6.25 4.02
CA CYS A 64 8.00 7.32 4.40
C CYS A 64 7.92 8.36 3.26
N ILE A 65 6.73 8.90 3.04
CA ILE A 65 6.55 10.17 2.32
C ILE A 65 6.21 11.22 3.37
N ASP A 66 7.10 12.19 3.55
CA ASP A 66 6.84 13.30 4.45
C ASP A 66 5.77 14.22 3.85
N THR A 67 4.83 14.64 4.68
CA THR A 67 3.84 15.66 4.33
C THR A 67 3.78 16.70 5.44
N ASP A 68 3.27 17.90 5.15
CA ASP A 68 3.27 19.03 6.09
C ASP A 68 2.57 18.75 7.43
N ALA A 69 1.66 17.76 7.48
CA ALA A 69 0.85 17.46 8.65
C ALA A 69 1.15 16.08 9.24
N MET A 70 1.28 15.06 8.38
CA MET A 70 1.49 13.70 8.83
C MET A 70 2.26 12.88 7.80
N PRO A 71 3.36 12.21 8.18
CA PRO A 71 4.03 11.25 7.31
C PRO A 71 3.07 10.17 6.83
N LEU A 72 3.28 9.69 5.61
CA LEU A 72 2.61 8.52 5.06
C LEU A 72 3.59 7.35 5.11
N LEU A 73 3.25 6.29 5.83
CA LEU A 73 4.00 5.05 5.74
C LEU A 73 3.70 4.42 4.38
N THR A 74 4.74 4.02 3.67
CA THR A 74 4.62 3.48 2.32
C THR A 74 5.24 2.10 2.23
N PHE A 75 4.55 1.20 1.55
CA PHE A 75 5.10 -0.05 1.05
C PHE A 75 5.02 -0.02 -0.47
N ARG A 76 6.02 -0.59 -1.13
CA ARG A 76 6.21 -0.48 -2.57
C ARG A 76 6.51 -1.85 -3.15
N MET A 77 5.85 -2.15 -4.26
CA MET A 77 6.17 -3.29 -5.12
C MET A 77 6.48 -2.73 -6.50
N GLN A 78 7.69 -2.97 -7.00
CA GLN A 78 8.06 -2.66 -8.37
C GLN A 78 8.29 -3.94 -9.17
N ILE A 79 7.71 -4.01 -10.37
CA ILE A 79 7.92 -5.08 -11.35
C ILE A 79 8.14 -4.39 -12.70
N GLY A 80 9.37 -4.48 -13.22
CA GLY A 80 9.77 -3.73 -14.41
C GLY A 80 9.50 -2.22 -14.26
N PRO A 81 8.83 -1.58 -15.24
CA PRO A 81 8.50 -0.15 -15.20
C PRO A 81 7.23 0.18 -14.39
N THR A 82 6.61 -0.80 -13.75
CA THR A 82 5.38 -0.60 -12.94
C THR A 82 5.73 -0.61 -11.45
N ILE A 83 5.27 0.41 -10.72
CA ILE A 83 5.36 0.48 -9.25
C ILE A 83 3.99 0.72 -8.62
N ALA A 84 3.70 -0.06 -7.58
CA ALA A 84 2.48 0.02 -6.79
C ALA A 84 2.79 0.40 -5.35
N TYR A 85 2.04 1.35 -4.80
CA TYR A 85 2.18 1.90 -3.45
C TYR A 85 0.99 1.51 -2.57
N TRP A 86 1.29 1.03 -1.37
CA TRP A 86 0.34 0.96 -0.26
C TRP A 86 0.65 2.10 0.70
N LEU A 87 -0.25 3.06 0.80
CA LEU A 87 -0.18 4.14 1.78
C LEU A 87 -0.88 3.68 3.04
N ALA A 88 -0.16 3.62 4.15
CA ALA A 88 -0.65 3.17 5.44
C ALA A 88 -0.56 4.31 6.47
N ASN A 89 -1.52 4.33 7.39
CA ASN A 89 -1.55 5.30 8.48
C ASN A 89 -0.51 4.91 9.53
N PRO A 90 0.56 5.69 9.76
CA PRO A 90 1.52 5.36 10.79
C PRO A 90 0.96 5.55 12.22
N ALA A 91 -0.20 6.19 12.41
CA ALA A 91 -0.86 6.26 13.73
C ALA A 91 -1.78 5.06 14.03
N ASP A 92 -1.95 4.15 13.08
CA ASP A 92 -2.84 3.00 13.21
C ASP A 92 -2.15 1.83 13.91
N ALA A 93 -2.74 1.33 14.99
CA ALA A 93 -2.13 0.27 15.79
C ALA A 93 -2.11 -1.07 15.06
N GLN A 94 -3.04 -1.32 14.13
CA GLN A 94 -3.08 -2.54 13.31
C GLN A 94 -1.93 -2.57 12.31
N ILE A 95 -1.54 -1.42 11.76
CA ILE A 95 -0.37 -1.31 10.89
C ILE A 95 0.89 -1.71 11.66
N TRP A 96 1.03 -1.23 12.90
CA TRP A 96 2.16 -1.62 13.73
C TRP A 96 2.15 -3.09 14.16
N LYS A 97 0.98 -3.68 14.45
CA LYS A 97 0.86 -5.12 14.71
C LYS A 97 1.31 -5.95 13.50
N LEU A 98 0.97 -5.51 12.29
CA LEU A 98 1.41 -6.13 11.05
C LEU A 98 2.94 -6.04 10.90
N LEU A 99 3.52 -4.85 11.15
CA LEU A 99 4.97 -4.64 11.08
C LEU A 99 5.73 -5.51 12.10
N ASP A 100 5.20 -5.63 13.32
CA ASP A 100 5.78 -6.49 14.37
C ASP A 100 5.74 -7.97 13.95
N ALA A 101 4.65 -8.42 13.33
CA ALA A 101 4.53 -9.78 12.82
C ALA A 101 5.51 -10.06 11.66
N TRP A 102 5.72 -9.07 10.77
CA TRP A 102 6.72 -9.17 9.71
C TRP A 102 8.15 -9.21 10.27
N ASP A 103 8.47 -8.39 11.26
CA ASP A 103 9.78 -8.37 11.92
C ASP A 103 10.08 -9.70 12.60
N ALA A 104 9.11 -10.24 13.35
CA ALA A 104 9.23 -11.53 14.01
C ALA A 104 9.43 -12.69 13.00
N ALA A 105 8.82 -12.60 11.82
CA ALA A 105 9.01 -13.56 10.74
C ALA A 105 10.29 -13.32 9.91
N GLY A 106 10.91 -12.14 10.04
CA GLY A 106 11.97 -11.65 9.15
C GLY A 106 11.49 -11.42 7.71
N LYS A 107 10.18 -11.36 7.47
CA LYS A 107 9.57 -11.34 6.13
C LYS A 107 8.39 -10.39 6.07
N MET A 108 8.28 -9.64 4.99
CA MET A 108 7.06 -8.94 4.59
C MET A 108 6.45 -9.56 3.34
N ALA A 109 5.14 -9.37 3.15
CA ALA A 109 4.43 -9.85 1.98
C ALA A 109 3.46 -8.80 1.43
N LEU A 110 3.55 -8.55 0.12
CA LEU A 110 2.65 -7.64 -0.61
C LEU A 110 1.99 -8.39 -1.76
N SER A 111 0.70 -8.15 -1.99
CA SER A 111 -0.05 -8.69 -3.14
C SER A 111 -0.72 -7.58 -3.92
N ALA A 112 -0.37 -7.41 -5.19
CA ALA A 112 -0.98 -6.42 -6.07
C ALA A 112 -1.95 -7.08 -7.05
N HIS A 113 -3.21 -6.69 -7.04
CA HIS A 113 -4.25 -7.24 -7.93
C HIS A 113 -4.61 -6.23 -9.02
N PHE A 114 -4.45 -6.66 -10.27
CA PHE A 114 -4.76 -5.90 -11.48
C PHE A 114 -5.83 -6.67 -12.26
N GLY A 115 -7.06 -6.15 -12.32
CA GLY A 115 -8.15 -6.86 -13.00
C GLY A 115 -8.53 -8.23 -12.39
N GLY A 116 -8.24 -8.48 -11.11
CA GLY A 116 -8.71 -9.65 -10.35
C GLY A 116 -7.64 -10.69 -9.99
N SER A 117 -6.45 -10.62 -10.59
CA SER A 117 -5.29 -11.43 -10.19
C SER A 117 -4.04 -10.57 -10.20
N GLY A 118 -2.95 -11.09 -9.63
CA GLY A 118 -1.66 -10.44 -9.77
C GLY A 118 -0.59 -11.02 -8.87
N PRO A 119 0.58 -10.37 -8.82
CA PRO A 119 1.75 -10.88 -8.14
C PRO A 119 1.63 -10.77 -6.62
N LEU A 120 2.02 -11.86 -5.96
CA LEU A 120 2.37 -11.91 -4.55
C LEU A 120 3.90 -11.99 -4.44
N LEU A 121 4.51 -11.04 -3.72
CA LEU A 121 5.94 -11.06 -3.42
C LEU A 121 6.16 -11.12 -1.91
N VAL A 122 7.09 -11.99 -1.51
CA VAL A 122 7.59 -12.08 -0.13
C VAL A 122 9.04 -11.63 -0.13
N TRP A 123 9.42 -10.80 0.83
CA TRP A 123 10.73 -10.16 0.88
C TRP A 123 11.28 -10.11 2.30
N GLU A 124 12.60 -9.95 2.44
CA GLU A 124 13.22 -9.72 3.75
C GLU A 124 12.67 -8.45 4.39
N PHE A 125 12.42 -8.49 5.68
CA PHE A 125 11.94 -7.35 6.44
C PHE A 125 12.53 -7.32 7.84
N SER A 126 12.87 -6.12 8.29
CA SER A 126 13.15 -5.82 9.70
C SER A 126 12.77 -4.38 10.02
N ILE A 127 12.33 -4.15 11.25
CA ILE A 127 12.04 -2.81 11.74
C ILE A 127 13.36 -2.05 11.90
N THR A 128 13.46 -0.95 11.16
CA THR A 128 14.65 -0.08 11.19
C THR A 128 14.54 0.97 12.30
N PRO A 129 15.66 1.60 12.72
CA PRO A 129 15.62 2.74 13.64
C PRO A 129 14.70 3.87 13.16
N ALA A 130 14.61 4.12 11.85
CA ALA A 130 13.72 5.12 11.27
C ALA A 130 12.24 4.76 11.45
N LEU A 131 11.85 3.49 11.27
CA LEU A 131 10.49 3.04 11.56
C LEU A 131 10.16 3.15 13.05
N ASN A 132 11.09 2.82 13.94
CA ASN A 132 10.88 3.01 15.37
C ASN A 132 10.71 4.49 15.75
N ALA A 133 11.48 5.40 15.13
CA ALA A 133 11.30 6.83 15.34
C ALA A 133 9.92 7.31 14.86
N LEU A 134 9.46 6.83 13.70
CA LEU A 134 8.12 7.11 13.18
C LEU A 134 7.01 6.59 14.12
N ARG A 135 7.20 5.37 14.67
CA ARG A 135 6.29 4.77 15.66
C ARG A 135 6.16 5.63 16.91
N GLU A 136 7.28 6.13 17.42
CA GLU A 136 7.27 6.97 18.61
C GLU A 136 6.61 8.32 18.33
N TRP A 137 6.93 8.95 17.19
CA TRP A 137 6.34 10.21 16.78
C TRP A 137 4.81 10.12 16.68
N THR A 138 4.29 9.02 16.11
CA THR A 138 2.85 8.83 15.88
C THR A 138 2.04 8.47 17.12
N ARG A 139 2.65 7.98 18.20
CA ARG A 139 1.95 7.75 19.49
C ARG A 139 1.31 9.02 20.04
N HIS A 140 1.79 10.18 19.62
CA HIS A 140 1.31 11.50 20.06
C HIS A 140 0.47 12.24 19.01
N ALA A 141 0.14 11.61 17.87
CA ALA A 141 -0.54 12.27 16.75
C ALA A 141 -2.01 12.66 17.04
N GLY A 142 -2.61 12.14 18.12
CA GLY A 142 -3.95 12.46 18.60
C GLY A 142 -5.10 12.00 17.68
N ASP A 143 -6.34 12.26 18.09
CA ASP A 143 -7.55 11.68 17.48
C ASP A 143 -7.80 12.10 16.02
N ARG A 144 -7.15 13.16 15.54
CA ARG A 144 -7.30 13.66 14.16
C ARG A 144 -6.33 13.02 13.17
N ALA A 145 -5.39 12.20 13.63
CA ALA A 145 -4.35 11.59 12.79
C ALA A 145 -4.94 10.83 11.60
N THR A 146 -5.98 10.02 11.81
CA THR A 146 -6.64 9.25 10.76
C THR A 146 -7.31 10.14 9.70
N ALA A 147 -7.93 11.25 10.09
CA ALA A 147 -8.54 12.17 9.12
C ALA A 147 -7.47 12.87 8.27
N TYR A 148 -6.38 13.32 8.89
CA TYR A 148 -5.24 13.90 8.16
C TYR A 148 -4.57 12.89 7.25
N PHE A 149 -4.38 11.65 7.72
CA PHE A 149 -3.88 10.54 6.91
C PHE A 149 -4.68 10.38 5.63
N ILE A 150 -6.00 10.20 5.75
CA ILE A 150 -6.82 9.89 4.58
C ILE A 150 -6.80 11.05 3.59
N SER A 151 -6.90 12.29 4.08
CA SER A 151 -6.80 13.47 3.22
C SER A 151 -5.46 13.48 2.48
N ARG A 152 -4.33 13.32 3.17
CA ARG A 152 -3.00 13.38 2.55
C ARG A 152 -2.72 12.22 1.62
N ALA A 153 -3.12 11.01 1.98
CA ALA A 153 -2.98 9.83 1.13
C ALA A 153 -3.87 9.95 -0.11
N GLY A 154 -5.08 10.49 0.05
CA GLY A 154 -5.99 10.79 -1.05
C GLY A 154 -5.40 11.82 -2.02
N HIS A 155 -4.90 12.95 -1.51
CA HIS A 155 -4.17 13.94 -2.33
C HIS A 155 -2.95 13.33 -3.02
N ALA A 156 -2.20 12.48 -2.32
CA ALA A 156 -1.01 11.83 -2.87
C ALA A 156 -1.34 11.03 -4.15
N ILE A 157 -2.48 10.34 -4.15
CA ILE A 157 -2.94 9.50 -5.26
C ILE A 157 -3.69 10.34 -6.31
N LEU A 158 -4.70 11.11 -5.90
CA LEU A 158 -5.66 11.78 -6.78
C LEU A 158 -5.04 12.97 -7.53
N ASP A 159 -4.18 13.74 -6.87
CA ASP A 159 -3.56 14.92 -7.47
C ASP A 159 -2.30 14.59 -8.26
N GLY A 160 -2.00 13.29 -8.43
CA GLY A 160 -0.84 12.80 -9.15
C GLY A 160 0.49 13.14 -8.48
N ILE A 161 0.52 13.36 -7.16
CA ILE A 161 1.76 13.62 -6.42
C ILE A 161 2.64 12.38 -6.46
N LEU A 162 2.09 11.18 -6.22
CA LEU A 162 2.82 9.91 -6.24
C LEU A 162 3.62 9.73 -7.55
N PRO A 163 3.02 9.81 -8.75
CA PRO A 163 3.78 9.75 -10.01
C PRO A 163 4.89 10.79 -10.15
N ARG A 164 4.75 11.98 -9.54
CA ARG A 164 5.76 13.06 -9.63
C ARG A 164 6.97 12.82 -8.74
N ILE A 165 6.78 12.12 -7.61
CA ILE A 165 7.85 11.89 -6.63
C ILE A 165 8.41 10.46 -6.67
N ALA A 166 7.73 9.54 -7.34
CA ALA A 166 8.17 8.16 -7.46
C ALA A 166 9.47 8.07 -8.27
N THR A 167 10.43 7.34 -7.73
CA THR A 167 11.68 6.96 -8.40
C THR A 167 11.74 5.45 -8.52
N SER A 168 12.44 4.95 -9.54
CA SER A 168 12.68 3.52 -9.66
C SER A 168 13.56 3.03 -8.52
N ASP A 169 13.11 1.98 -7.83
CA ASP A 169 13.90 1.22 -6.84
C ASP A 169 14.81 0.19 -7.53
N ILE A 170 14.65 -0.02 -8.84
CA ILE A 170 15.40 -0.98 -9.65
C ILE A 170 16.36 -0.23 -10.56
N ALA A 171 17.67 -0.41 -10.34
CA ALA A 171 18.72 0.33 -11.08
C ALA A 171 18.69 0.13 -12.60
N SER A 172 18.24 -1.04 -13.09
CA SER A 172 18.12 -1.32 -14.53
C SER A 172 16.88 -0.69 -15.19
N VAL A 173 15.94 -0.17 -14.40
CA VAL A 173 14.73 0.48 -14.88
C VAL A 173 14.90 1.99 -14.74
N GLN A 174 15.08 2.67 -15.87
CA GLN A 174 15.38 4.10 -15.90
C GLN A 174 14.13 4.99 -15.83
N THR A 175 12.97 4.48 -16.22
CA THR A 175 11.72 5.23 -16.28
C THR A 175 10.57 4.36 -15.78
N LEU A 176 9.73 4.95 -14.93
CA LEU A 176 8.48 4.34 -14.50
C LEU A 176 7.38 4.70 -15.50
N GLU A 177 6.69 3.70 -16.01
CA GLU A 177 5.55 3.87 -16.93
C GLU A 177 4.23 3.93 -16.17
N HIS A 178 4.15 3.18 -15.07
CA HIS A 178 2.95 3.07 -14.25
C HIS A 178 3.28 3.26 -12.78
N VAL A 179 2.70 4.31 -12.18
CA VAL A 179 2.80 4.57 -10.75
C VAL A 179 1.39 4.53 -10.17
N LEU A 180 1.13 3.56 -9.30
CA LEU A 180 -0.19 3.24 -8.80
C LEU A 180 -0.20 3.31 -7.27
N GLY A 181 -1.32 3.69 -6.67
CA GLY A 181 -1.43 3.84 -5.22
C GLY A 181 -2.78 3.41 -4.69
N CYS A 182 -2.79 2.79 -3.51
CA CYS A 182 -3.96 2.46 -2.74
C CYS A 182 -3.76 2.89 -1.28
N ILE A 183 -4.87 3.10 -0.56
CA ILE A 183 -4.86 3.36 0.87
C ILE A 183 -5.14 2.06 1.60
N VAL A 184 -4.28 1.70 2.55
CA VAL A 184 -4.48 0.54 3.42
C VAL A 184 -5.57 0.87 4.42
N CYS A 185 -6.71 0.20 4.30
CA CYS A 185 -7.83 0.30 5.20
C CYS A 185 -7.72 -0.76 6.30
N THR A 186 -7.94 -0.34 7.54
CA THR A 186 -8.04 -1.22 8.71
C THR A 186 -9.41 -1.04 9.39
N PRO A 187 -9.81 -1.95 10.29
CA PRO A 187 -11.03 -1.75 11.09
C PRO A 187 -11.03 -0.45 11.89
N GLU A 188 -9.86 0.03 12.34
CA GLU A 188 -9.72 1.27 13.13
C GLU A 188 -10.01 2.53 12.29
N MET A 189 -9.93 2.43 10.96
CA MET A 189 -10.27 3.53 10.06
C MET A 189 -11.77 3.65 9.79
N GLY A 190 -12.62 2.75 10.30
CA GLY A 190 -14.07 2.91 10.25
C GLY A 190 -14.73 2.66 8.89
N GLY A 191 -14.07 1.99 7.96
CA GLY A 191 -14.66 1.63 6.66
C GLY A 191 -14.76 2.81 5.68
N VAL A 192 -13.69 3.61 5.59
CA VAL A 192 -13.62 4.80 4.75
C VAL A 192 -13.96 4.48 3.30
N ARG A 193 -15.00 5.11 2.78
CA ARG A 193 -15.21 5.25 1.33
C ARG A 193 -14.77 6.64 0.91
N ILE A 194 -13.68 6.71 0.18
CA ILE A 194 -13.16 7.98 -0.31
C ILE A 194 -13.88 8.30 -1.60
N ARG A 195 -14.75 9.32 -1.54
CA ARG A 195 -15.48 9.82 -2.69
C ARG A 195 -14.78 11.05 -3.24
N VAL A 196 -14.46 11.03 -4.53
CA VAL A 196 -13.98 12.21 -5.24
C VAL A 196 -15.18 12.95 -5.83
N VAL A 197 -15.53 14.07 -5.21
CA VAL A 197 -16.54 15.00 -5.73
C VAL A 197 -15.80 16.15 -6.40
N ASN A 198 -16.34 16.73 -7.48
CA ASN A 198 -15.66 17.71 -8.35
C ASN A 198 -15.07 18.97 -7.67
N GLU A 199 -15.17 19.11 -6.34
CA GLU A 199 -14.62 20.21 -5.53
C GLU A 199 -13.86 19.74 -4.25
N GLY A 200 -13.61 18.43 -4.05
CA GLY A 200 -12.84 17.95 -2.88
C GLY A 200 -13.00 16.46 -2.53
N ILE A 201 -12.16 15.98 -1.60
CA ILE A 201 -12.19 14.63 -1.03
C ILE A 201 -13.22 14.60 0.10
N THR A 202 -14.29 13.80 -0.03
CA THR A 202 -15.27 13.61 1.05
C THR A 202 -15.12 12.22 1.66
N LEU A 203 -15.03 12.16 2.99
CA LEU A 203 -14.98 10.92 3.78
C LEU A 203 -16.40 10.48 4.10
N HIS A 204 -16.75 9.24 3.75
CA HIS A 204 -17.98 8.57 4.19
C HIS A 204 -17.64 7.33 5.00
#